data_AF-X6NF55-F1
#
_entry.id   AF-X6NF55-F1
#
_cell.length_a   1.000
_cell.length_b   1.000
_cell.length_c   1.000
_cell.angle_alpha   90.00
_cell.angle_beta   90.00
_cell.angle_gamma   90.00
#
_symmetry.space_group_name_H-M   'P 1'
#
loop_
_entity.id
_entity.type
_entity.pdbx_description
1 polymer ?
#
loop_
_entity_poly.entity_id
_entity_poly.type
_entity_poly.pdbx_seq_one_letter_code
_entity_poly.pdbx_strand_id
1 'polypeptide(L)'
;MLVQLQQTFPNIDEEIISDALKCFNQNVETIKRILTWLTENTTNLQQQQHLMQLFKSVGNRLDKTTISQTWKNCNQIYVDTFEKLREICTTSNLNELNTYNISLLLKEKDELKIYREMCLHILWNILKYPKHIKYRQIHKQALYNYLFQKCHVLCVDFEDVFISLEKILEMIGFKKGNDDNWYYQYHHIQLLHLWECYRYWINGQVMYVFILVVNKTININI
;
A
#
# COMPACT_ATOMS: atom_id res chain seq x y z
N MET A 1 -2.19 7.87 28.47
CA MET A 1 -3.07 7.99 27.28
C MET A 1 -3.22 6.66 26.55
N LEU A 2 -2.14 6.01 26.11
CA LEU A 2 -2.19 4.70 25.45
C LEU A 2 -3.00 3.66 26.25
N VAL A 3 -2.65 3.47 27.53
CA VAL A 3 -3.34 2.53 28.44
C VAL A 3 -4.85 2.79 28.55
N GLN A 4 -5.27 4.06 28.60
CA GLN A 4 -6.70 4.42 28.66
C GLN A 4 -7.42 4.10 27.35
N LEU A 5 -6.77 4.32 26.21
CA LEU A 5 -7.33 3.98 24.90
C LEU A 5 -7.40 2.46 24.71
N GLN A 6 -6.39 1.71 25.14
CA GLN A 6 -6.42 0.24 25.14
C GLN A 6 -7.57 -0.31 25.99
N GLN A 7 -7.80 0.26 27.17
CA GLN A 7 -8.95 -0.12 28.01
C GLN A 7 -10.30 0.20 27.35
N THR A 8 -10.38 1.30 26.59
CA THR A 8 -11.62 1.72 25.90
C THR A 8 -11.87 0.91 24.63
N PHE A 9 -10.81 0.50 23.94
CA PHE A 9 -10.85 -0.22 22.66
C PHE A 9 -10.08 -1.54 22.76
N PRO A 10 -10.56 -2.52 23.57
CA PRO A 10 -9.83 -3.76 23.82
C PRO A 10 -9.66 -4.63 22.57
N ASN A 11 -10.44 -4.38 21.52
CA ASN A 11 -10.41 -5.13 20.26
C ASN A 11 -9.49 -4.49 19.20
N ILE A 12 -8.81 -3.39 19.52
CA ILE A 12 -7.84 -2.75 18.62
C ILE A 12 -6.44 -3.04 19.15
N ASP A 13 -5.57 -3.47 18.25
CA ASP A 13 -4.18 -3.75 18.60
C ASP A 13 -3.43 -2.50 19.04
N GLU A 14 -2.51 -2.68 19.99
CA GLU A 14 -1.68 -1.62 20.55
C GLU A 14 -0.92 -0.84 19.48
N GLU A 15 -0.42 -1.53 18.45
CA GLU A 15 0.32 -0.91 17.34
C GLU A 15 -0.56 0.11 16.60
N ILE A 16 -1.83 -0.24 16.35
CA ILE A 16 -2.79 0.64 15.66
C ILE A 16 -3.12 1.87 16.53
N ILE A 17 -3.26 1.68 17.84
CA ILE A 17 -3.49 2.80 18.77
C ILE A 17 -2.27 3.72 18.80
N SER A 18 -1.06 3.14 18.89
CA SER A 18 0.21 3.88 18.85
C SER A 18 0.35 4.68 17.56
N ASP A 19 -0.01 4.07 16.43
CA ASP A 19 -0.03 4.71 15.12
C ASP A 19 -1.04 5.85 15.03
N ALA A 20 -2.24 5.69 15.59
CA ALA A 20 -3.22 6.78 15.67
C ALA A 20 -2.68 7.95 16.52
N LEU A 21 -2.06 7.66 17.66
CA LEU A 21 -1.47 8.68 18.54
C LEU A 21 -0.41 9.51 17.81
N LYS A 22 0.44 8.86 17.01
CA LYS A 22 1.46 9.52 16.17
C LYS A 22 0.83 10.38 15.08
N CYS A 23 -0.22 9.89 14.41
CA CYS A 23 -0.83 10.60 13.28
C CYS A 23 -1.66 11.83 13.68
N PHE A 24 -2.23 11.87 14.89
CA PHE A 24 -3.18 12.92 15.28
C PHE A 24 -2.66 13.83 16.41
N ASN A 25 -1.34 13.97 16.55
CA ASN A 25 -0.70 14.85 17.53
C ASN A 25 -1.31 14.72 18.93
N GLN A 26 -1.65 13.50 19.35
CA GLN A 26 -2.24 13.21 20.65
C GLN A 26 -3.62 13.84 20.93
N ASN A 27 -4.37 14.29 19.91
CA ASN A 27 -5.74 14.78 20.09
C ASN A 27 -6.67 13.61 20.45
N VAL A 28 -6.90 13.43 21.75
CA VAL A 28 -7.64 12.29 22.33
C VAL A 28 -9.02 12.13 21.70
N GLU A 29 -9.76 13.21 21.48
CA GLU A 29 -11.12 13.15 20.94
C GLU A 29 -11.13 12.71 19.48
N THR A 30 -10.20 13.24 18.68
CA THR A 30 -10.04 12.83 17.27
C THR A 30 -9.64 11.37 17.18
N ILE A 31 -8.72 10.93 18.04
CA ILE A 31 -8.24 9.55 18.10
C ILE A 31 -9.38 8.61 18.48
N LYS A 32 -10.16 8.91 19.53
CA LYS A 32 -11.35 8.13 19.89
C LYS A 32 -12.31 7.99 18.71
N ARG A 33 -12.62 9.08 18.00
CA ARG A 33 -13.48 9.05 16.81
C ARG A 33 -12.91 8.23 15.64
N ILE A 34 -11.60 8.03 15.57
CA ILE A 34 -10.96 7.17 14.56
C ILE A 34 -10.98 5.72 15.00
N LEU A 35 -10.66 5.44 16.25
CA LEU A 35 -10.69 4.10 16.82
C LEU A 35 -12.11 3.51 16.83
N THR A 36 -13.12 4.31 17.19
CA THR A 36 -14.54 3.92 17.06
C THR A 36 -14.88 3.60 15.61
N TRP A 37 -14.50 4.46 14.67
CA TRP A 37 -14.73 4.26 13.24
C TRP A 37 -14.06 2.98 12.69
N LEU A 38 -12.82 2.68 13.11
CA LEU A 38 -12.14 1.43 12.75
C LEU A 38 -12.88 0.21 13.29
N THR A 39 -13.32 0.27 14.55
CA THR A 39 -14.07 -0.82 15.20
C THR A 39 -15.38 -1.10 14.49
N GLU A 40 -16.09 -0.06 14.02
CA GLU A 40 -17.38 -0.19 13.32
C GLU A 40 -17.25 -0.75 11.89
N ASN A 41 -16.07 -0.67 11.27
CA ASN A 41 -15.88 -0.97 9.85
C ASN A 41 -14.99 -2.20 9.58
N THR A 42 -14.55 -2.90 10.62
CA THR A 42 -13.62 -4.03 10.51
C THR A 42 -14.02 -5.16 11.44
N THR A 43 -13.67 -6.40 11.06
CA THR A 43 -14.00 -7.61 11.81
C THR A 43 -12.77 -8.32 12.37
N ASN A 44 -11.57 -7.99 11.86
CA ASN A 44 -10.32 -8.59 12.28
C ASN A 44 -9.16 -7.57 12.23
N LEU A 45 -8.03 -7.94 12.82
CA LEU A 45 -6.84 -7.10 12.95
C LEU A 45 -6.28 -6.64 11.59
N GLN A 46 -6.20 -7.54 10.61
CA GLN A 46 -5.67 -7.20 9.29
C GLN A 46 -6.52 -6.11 8.61
N GLN A 47 -7.84 -6.21 8.74
CA GLN A 47 -8.76 -5.18 8.23
C GLN A 47 -8.57 -3.84 8.96
N GLN A 48 -8.32 -3.85 10.27
CA GLN A 48 -8.02 -2.62 11.02
C GLN A 48 -6.74 -1.94 10.52
N GLN A 49 -5.67 -2.71 10.29
CA GLN A 49 -4.41 -2.19 9.75
C GLN A 49 -4.60 -1.59 8.36
N HIS A 50 -5.26 -2.32 7.47
CA HIS A 50 -5.56 -1.86 6.10
C HIS A 50 -6.41 -0.59 6.10
N LEU A 51 -7.48 -0.54 6.89
CA LEU A 51 -8.37 0.62 6.94
C LEU A 51 -7.69 1.84 7.56
N MET A 52 -6.81 1.64 8.55
CA MET A 52 -5.97 2.71 9.09
C MET A 52 -5.01 3.25 8.02
N GLN A 53 -4.37 2.38 7.23
CA GLN A 53 -3.49 2.81 6.13
C GLN A 53 -4.25 3.58 5.04
N LEU A 54 -5.47 3.16 4.68
CA LEU A 54 -6.35 3.93 3.80
C LEU A 54 -6.61 5.32 4.39
N PHE A 55 -6.98 5.40 5.68
CA PHE A 55 -7.23 6.69 6.31
C PHE A 55 -5.99 7.60 6.33
N LYS A 56 -4.80 7.07 6.60
CA LYS A 56 -3.54 7.85 6.56
C LYS A 56 -3.24 8.38 5.16
N SER A 57 -3.55 7.62 4.11
CA SER A 57 -3.23 7.98 2.74
C SER A 57 -4.20 8.98 2.10
N VAL A 58 -5.50 8.89 2.41
CA VAL A 58 -6.54 9.73 1.77
C VAL A 58 -7.44 10.51 2.72
N GLY A 59 -7.32 10.31 4.04
CA GLY A 59 -8.24 10.87 5.04
C GLY A 59 -8.17 12.39 5.23
N ASN A 60 -7.16 13.05 4.65
CA ASN A 60 -7.09 14.51 4.54
C ASN A 60 -7.86 15.06 3.32
N ARG A 61 -8.20 14.20 2.36
CA ARG A 61 -8.86 14.56 1.09
C ARG A 61 -10.29 14.07 1.02
N LEU A 62 -10.57 12.93 1.65
CA LEU A 62 -11.87 12.29 1.66
C LEU A 62 -12.39 12.18 3.08
N ASP A 63 -13.69 12.40 3.22
CA ASP A 63 -14.36 12.18 4.49
C ASP A 63 -14.45 10.66 4.80
N LYS A 64 -14.61 10.34 6.09
CA LYS A 64 -14.68 8.96 6.58
C LYS A 64 -15.83 8.16 5.96
N THR A 65 -16.95 8.80 5.62
CA THR A 65 -18.10 8.09 5.06
C THR A 65 -17.82 7.61 3.65
N THR A 66 -17.14 8.42 2.83
CA THR A 66 -16.66 8.01 1.50
C THR A 66 -15.67 6.84 1.59
N ILE A 67 -14.73 6.89 2.54
CA ILE A 67 -13.77 5.80 2.78
C ILE A 67 -14.48 4.51 3.20
N SER A 68 -15.38 4.59 4.18
CA SER A 68 -16.17 3.45 4.66
C SER A 68 -17.04 2.82 3.58
N GLN A 69 -17.73 3.65 2.79
CA GLN A 69 -18.62 3.14 1.75
C GLN A 69 -17.83 2.44 0.65
N THR A 70 -16.70 3.02 0.23
CA THR A 70 -15.82 2.42 -0.77
C THR A 70 -15.21 1.12 -0.24
N TRP A 71 -14.75 1.11 1.01
CA TRP A 71 -14.25 -0.08 1.69
C TRP A 71 -15.25 -1.23 1.68
N LYS A 72 -16.52 -0.96 2.00
CA LYS A 72 -17.59 -1.96 1.96
C LYS A 72 -17.90 -2.42 0.53
N ASN A 73 -17.96 -1.48 -0.42
CA ASN A 73 -18.25 -1.76 -1.83
C ASN A 73 -17.15 -2.62 -2.49
N CYS A 74 -15.90 -2.48 -2.05
CA CYS A 74 -14.76 -3.26 -2.51
C CYS A 74 -14.53 -4.53 -1.67
N ASN A 75 -15.58 -5.05 -1.00
CA ASN A 75 -15.52 -6.27 -0.18
C ASN A 75 -14.40 -6.25 0.88
N GLN A 76 -14.03 -5.07 1.37
CA GLN A 76 -12.96 -4.90 2.36
C GLN A 76 -11.58 -5.36 1.85
N ILE A 77 -11.38 -5.32 0.52
CA ILE A 77 -10.10 -5.58 -0.13
C ILE A 77 -9.33 -4.25 -0.21
N TYR A 78 -8.16 -4.19 0.41
CA TYR A 78 -7.36 -2.98 0.52
C TYR A 78 -6.98 -2.40 -0.83
N VAL A 79 -6.41 -3.22 -1.73
CA VAL A 79 -5.89 -2.75 -3.03
C VAL A 79 -7.02 -2.15 -3.86
N ASP A 80 -8.15 -2.85 -3.97
CA ASP A 80 -9.32 -2.36 -4.70
C ASP A 80 -9.88 -1.07 -4.11
N THR A 81 -10.00 -1.03 -2.78
CA THR A 81 -10.48 0.17 -2.08
C THR A 81 -9.54 1.35 -2.29
N PHE A 82 -8.24 1.14 -2.18
CA PHE A 82 -7.23 2.18 -2.36
C PHE A 82 -7.26 2.75 -3.78
N GLU A 83 -7.31 1.88 -4.80
CA GLU A 83 -7.41 2.30 -6.20
C GLU A 83 -8.67 3.13 -6.45
N LYS A 84 -9.81 2.70 -5.89
CA LYS A 84 -11.08 3.41 -6.05
C LYS A 84 -11.08 4.76 -5.32
N LEU A 85 -10.53 4.83 -4.12
CA LEU A 85 -10.39 6.09 -3.38
C LEU A 85 -9.41 7.04 -4.08
N ARG A 86 -8.35 6.52 -4.70
CA ARG A 86 -7.43 7.31 -5.52
C ARG A 86 -8.14 7.88 -6.75
N GLU A 87 -8.93 7.06 -7.44
CA GLU A 87 -9.76 7.50 -8.57
C GLU A 87 -10.68 8.66 -8.15
N ILE A 88 -11.42 8.49 -7.04
CA ILE A 88 -12.30 9.55 -6.49
C ILE A 88 -11.50 10.83 -6.22
N CYS A 89 -10.36 10.73 -5.52
CA CYS A 89 -9.47 11.87 -5.27
C CYS A 89 -8.99 12.56 -6.55
N THR A 90 -8.73 11.81 -7.62
CA THR A 90 -8.26 12.38 -8.90
C THR A 90 -9.38 13.07 -9.67
N THR A 91 -10.61 12.58 -9.57
CA THR A 91 -11.77 13.19 -10.25
C THR A 91 -12.25 14.48 -9.58
N SER A 92 -12.14 14.58 -8.25
CA SER A 92 -12.60 15.76 -7.51
C SER A 92 -11.70 16.99 -7.67
N ASN A 93 -10.46 16.82 -8.14
CA ASN A 93 -9.46 17.90 -8.20
C ASN A 93 -8.92 18.20 -9.61
N LEU A 94 -9.79 18.17 -10.62
CA LEU A 94 -9.47 18.27 -12.06
C LEU A 94 -8.63 19.51 -12.47
N ASN A 95 -8.63 20.61 -11.71
CA ASN A 95 -7.94 21.85 -12.09
C ASN A 95 -6.52 22.02 -11.51
N GLU A 96 -6.17 21.40 -10.38
CA GLU A 96 -4.80 21.45 -9.81
C GLU A 96 -3.92 20.28 -10.27
N LEU A 97 -4.54 19.19 -10.71
CA LEU A 97 -3.88 17.93 -11.02
C LEU A 97 -2.96 18.01 -12.26
N ASN A 98 -3.33 18.79 -13.28
CA ASN A 98 -2.66 18.70 -14.58
C ASN A 98 -1.21 19.21 -14.57
N THR A 99 -0.85 20.14 -13.70
CA THR A 99 0.53 20.69 -13.68
C THR A 99 1.40 19.98 -12.65
N TYR A 100 0.83 19.61 -11.49
CA TYR A 100 1.59 18.98 -10.41
C TYR A 100 1.70 17.45 -10.57
N ASN A 101 0.64 16.76 -11.01
CA ASN A 101 0.73 15.32 -11.23
C ASN A 101 1.50 14.97 -12.50
N ILE A 102 1.45 15.78 -13.57
CA ILE A 102 2.30 15.52 -14.75
C ILE A 102 3.79 15.70 -14.39
N SER A 103 4.14 16.71 -13.60
CA SER A 103 5.52 16.91 -13.11
C SER A 103 5.98 15.81 -12.13
N LEU A 104 5.10 15.37 -11.23
CA LEU A 104 5.36 14.30 -10.26
C LEU A 104 5.35 12.89 -10.90
N LEU A 105 4.57 12.67 -11.96
CA LEU A 105 4.63 11.48 -12.82
C LEU A 105 5.83 11.50 -13.76
N LEU A 106 6.31 12.67 -14.20
CA LEU A 106 7.50 12.79 -15.06
C LEU A 106 8.82 12.57 -14.31
N LYS A 107 8.84 12.83 -12.98
CA LYS A 107 9.93 12.42 -12.10
C LYS A 107 9.45 11.32 -11.17
N GLU A 108 9.45 10.09 -11.69
CA GLU A 108 9.41 8.94 -10.80
C GLU A 108 10.59 9.04 -9.83
N LYS A 109 10.29 9.24 -8.53
CA LYS A 109 11.31 9.22 -7.48
C LYS A 109 12.09 7.91 -7.58
N ASP A 110 13.40 7.99 -7.46
CA ASP A 110 14.25 6.81 -7.64
C ASP A 110 13.93 5.69 -6.62
N GLU A 111 13.45 6.06 -5.42
CA GLU A 111 12.83 5.15 -4.45
C GLU A 111 11.69 4.31 -5.07
N LEU A 112 10.76 4.95 -5.78
CA LEU A 112 9.60 4.29 -6.37
C LEU A 112 10.01 3.33 -7.49
N LYS A 113 11.05 3.67 -8.25
CA LYS A 113 11.65 2.77 -9.25
C LYS A 113 12.16 1.49 -8.59
N ILE A 114 12.87 1.65 -7.47
CA ILE A 114 13.40 0.51 -6.69
C ILE A 114 12.26 -0.35 -6.18
N TYR A 115 11.25 0.23 -5.51
CA TYR A 115 10.11 -0.53 -4.99
C TYR A 115 9.40 -1.30 -6.10
N ARG A 116 9.14 -0.64 -7.23
CA ARG A 116 8.43 -1.24 -8.34
C ARG A 116 9.21 -2.38 -8.97
N GLU A 117 10.50 -2.17 -9.25
CA GLU A 117 11.36 -3.19 -9.83
C GLU A 117 11.36 -4.45 -8.95
N MET A 118 11.53 -4.26 -7.64
CA MET A 118 11.53 -5.33 -6.65
C MET A 118 10.19 -6.07 -6.60
N CYS A 119 9.09 -5.33 -6.46
CA CYS A 119 7.76 -5.92 -6.34
C CYS A 119 7.38 -6.67 -7.61
N LEU A 120 7.61 -6.10 -8.79
CA LEU A 120 7.32 -6.76 -10.05
C LEU A 120 8.14 -8.04 -10.21
N HIS A 121 9.42 -8.03 -9.84
CA HIS A 121 10.27 -9.22 -9.92
C HIS A 121 9.77 -10.34 -8.99
N ILE A 122 9.46 -10.01 -7.74
CA ILE A 122 8.94 -10.97 -6.74
C ILE A 122 7.60 -11.53 -7.20
N LEU A 123 6.63 -10.66 -7.51
CA LEU A 123 5.29 -11.05 -7.92
C LEU A 123 5.32 -11.89 -9.20
N TRP A 124 6.13 -11.51 -10.19
CA TRP A 124 6.28 -12.27 -11.43
C TRP A 124 6.81 -13.68 -11.19
N ASN A 125 7.82 -13.84 -10.33
CA ASN A 125 8.38 -15.15 -10.02
C ASN A 125 7.33 -16.08 -9.39
N ILE A 126 6.49 -15.57 -8.48
CA ILE A 126 5.41 -16.36 -7.86
C ILE A 126 4.31 -16.69 -8.87
N LEU A 127 3.86 -15.70 -9.65
CA LEU A 127 2.80 -15.87 -10.65
C LEU A 127 3.20 -16.84 -11.77
N LYS A 128 4.47 -16.78 -12.21
CA LYS A 128 5.00 -17.67 -13.25
C LYS A 128 5.21 -19.10 -12.74
N TYR A 129 5.59 -19.26 -11.47
CA TYR A 129 5.96 -20.56 -10.89
C TYR A 129 5.21 -20.85 -9.58
N PRO A 130 3.87 -20.91 -9.60
CA PRO A 130 3.08 -20.96 -8.37
C PRO A 130 3.34 -22.22 -7.53
N LYS A 131 3.74 -23.34 -8.13
CA LYS A 131 4.02 -24.58 -7.39
C LYS A 131 5.40 -24.61 -6.73
N HIS A 132 6.28 -23.67 -7.03
CA HIS A 132 7.67 -23.68 -6.55
C HIS A 132 7.79 -22.86 -5.25
N ILE A 133 7.90 -23.56 -4.12
CA ILE A 133 7.96 -22.93 -2.79
C ILE A 133 9.14 -21.96 -2.64
N LYS A 134 10.25 -22.19 -3.35
CA LYS A 134 11.42 -21.30 -3.36
C LYS A 134 11.07 -19.85 -3.73
N TYR A 135 10.14 -19.61 -4.66
CA TYR A 135 9.77 -18.25 -5.07
C TYR A 135 8.80 -17.57 -4.09
N ARG A 136 8.28 -18.31 -3.12
CA ARG A 136 7.48 -17.79 -2.01
C ARG A 136 8.34 -17.36 -0.82
N GLN A 137 9.66 -17.42 -0.97
CA GLN A 137 10.64 -17.11 0.07
C GLN A 137 11.60 -16.04 -0.44
N ILE A 138 11.91 -15.04 0.39
CA ILE A 138 12.90 -14.01 0.10
C ILE A 138 13.93 -14.02 1.22
N HIS A 139 15.18 -14.31 0.85
CA HIS A 139 16.27 -14.33 1.81
C HIS A 139 16.66 -12.91 2.22
N LYS A 140 16.67 -12.61 3.53
CA LYS A 140 16.94 -11.26 4.05
C LYS A 140 18.25 -10.68 3.54
N GLN A 141 19.34 -11.44 3.61
CA GLN A 141 20.64 -10.94 3.15
C GLN A 141 20.66 -10.66 1.64
N ALA A 142 19.94 -11.45 0.85
CA ALA A 142 19.91 -11.26 -0.59
C ALA A 142 19.10 -10.00 -0.93
N LEU A 143 17.97 -9.82 -0.24
CA LEU A 143 17.14 -8.61 -0.33
C LEU A 143 17.94 -7.36 0.06
N TYR A 144 18.60 -7.40 1.22
CA TYR A 144 19.42 -6.32 1.75
C TYR A 144 20.53 -5.93 0.78
N ASN A 145 21.35 -6.90 0.33
CA ASN A 145 22.48 -6.64 -0.56
C ASN A 145 22.03 -6.03 -1.89
N TYR A 146 20.92 -6.54 -2.45
CA TYR A 146 20.38 -6.02 -3.70
C TYR A 146 19.89 -4.58 -3.56
N LEU A 147 19.11 -4.30 -2.51
CA LEU A 147 18.60 -2.96 -2.24
C LEU A 147 19.72 -1.99 -1.96
N PHE A 148 20.70 -2.39 -1.15
CA PHE A 148 21.86 -1.55 -0.84
C PHE A 148 22.59 -1.14 -2.12
N GLN A 149 22.84 -2.09 -3.02
CA GLN A 149 23.46 -1.80 -4.32
C GLN A 149 22.60 -0.84 -5.16
N LYS A 150 21.28 -1.06 -5.23
CA LYS A 150 20.37 -0.20 -5.99
C LYS A 150 20.29 1.22 -5.44
N CYS A 151 20.13 1.37 -4.12
CA CYS A 151 20.11 2.66 -3.46
C CYS A 151 21.43 3.41 -3.65
N HIS A 152 22.56 2.71 -3.55
CA HIS A 152 23.88 3.31 -3.79
C HIS A 152 24.02 3.85 -5.22
N VAL A 153 23.59 3.08 -6.23
CA VAL A 153 23.64 3.52 -7.64
C VAL A 153 22.77 4.74 -7.89
N LEU A 154 21.61 4.83 -7.22
CA LEU A 154 20.64 5.90 -7.41
C LEU A 154 20.81 7.06 -6.41
N CYS A 155 21.80 7.00 -5.50
CA CYS A 155 22.03 7.97 -4.43
C CYS A 155 20.77 8.22 -3.57
N VAL A 156 20.06 7.15 -3.24
CA VAL A 156 18.84 7.17 -2.43
C VAL A 156 19.14 6.70 -1.00
N ASP A 157 18.42 7.23 0.00
CA ASP A 157 18.53 6.76 1.38
C ASP A 157 18.12 5.28 1.49
N PHE A 158 19.06 4.45 1.92
CA PHE A 158 18.85 3.01 1.99
C PHE A 158 17.85 2.62 3.07
N GLU A 159 17.89 3.26 4.23
CA GLU A 159 17.10 2.87 5.40
C GLU A 159 15.62 3.14 5.16
N ASP A 160 15.29 4.32 4.61
CA ASP A 160 13.93 4.69 4.23
C ASP A 160 13.37 3.76 3.15
N VAL A 161 14.19 3.39 2.16
CA VAL A 161 13.80 2.41 1.13
C VAL A 161 13.58 1.04 1.73
N PHE A 162 14.48 0.58 2.60
CA PHE A 162 14.38 -0.74 3.20
C PHE A 162 13.11 -0.87 4.04
N ILE A 163 12.86 0.05 4.98
CA ILE A 163 11.66 0.07 5.83
C ILE A 163 10.37 0.11 5.00
N SER A 164 10.37 0.92 3.94
CA SER A 164 9.18 1.05 3.07
C SER A 164 8.93 -0.23 2.28
N LEU A 165 9.97 -0.89 1.78
CA LEU A 165 9.81 -2.17 1.08
C LEU A 165 9.33 -3.27 2.02
N GLU A 166 9.81 -3.34 3.26
CA GLU A 166 9.31 -4.31 4.25
C GLU A 166 7.79 -4.19 4.42
N LYS A 167 7.28 -2.95 4.58
CA LYS A 167 5.83 -2.69 4.65
C LYS A 167 5.09 -3.13 3.37
N ILE A 168 5.68 -2.88 2.20
CA ILE A 168 5.08 -3.31 0.92
C ILE A 168 5.00 -4.85 0.85
N LEU A 169 6.03 -5.56 1.30
CA LEU A 169 6.03 -7.03 1.33
C LEU A 169 4.93 -7.56 2.26
N GLU A 170 4.77 -6.95 3.44
CA GLU A 170 3.67 -7.27 4.36
C GLU A 170 2.30 -7.06 3.70
N MET A 171 2.10 -5.94 3.02
CA MET A 171 0.86 -5.64 2.29
C MET A 171 0.56 -6.65 1.17
N ILE A 172 1.60 -7.18 0.51
CA ILE A 172 1.45 -8.23 -0.50
C ILE A 172 1.06 -9.58 0.13
N GLY A 173 1.40 -9.79 1.41
CA GLY A 173 1.09 -11.03 2.15
C GLY A 173 2.33 -11.85 2.53
N PHE A 174 3.52 -11.25 2.52
CA PHE A 174 4.72 -11.84 3.10
C PHE A 174 4.79 -11.58 4.61
N LYS A 175 5.40 -12.51 5.34
CA LYS A 175 5.72 -12.36 6.77
C LYS A 175 7.15 -12.77 7.05
N LYS A 176 7.81 -12.10 7.99
CA LYS A 176 9.11 -12.54 8.49
C LYS A 176 8.95 -13.86 9.26
N GLY A 177 9.82 -14.81 8.97
CA GLY A 177 10.01 -16.03 9.76
C GLY A 177 11.01 -15.80 10.90
N ASN A 178 11.24 -16.84 11.70
CA ASN A 178 12.16 -16.79 12.84
C ASN A 178 13.64 -16.65 12.42
N ASP A 179 13.95 -16.93 11.16
CA ASP A 179 15.26 -16.76 10.53
C ASP A 179 15.40 -15.40 9.82
N ASP A 180 14.47 -14.47 10.09
CA ASP A 180 14.32 -13.17 9.46
C ASP A 180 14.05 -13.19 7.94
N ASN A 181 13.89 -14.36 7.32
CA ASN A 181 13.53 -14.45 5.90
C ASN A 181 12.04 -14.15 5.72
N TRP A 182 11.66 -13.69 4.54
CA TRP A 182 10.26 -13.40 4.23
C TRP A 182 9.59 -14.59 3.56
N TYR A 183 8.42 -14.95 4.05
CA TYR A 183 7.62 -16.08 3.57
C TYR A 183 6.23 -15.61 3.16
N TYR A 184 5.79 -15.99 1.96
CA TYR A 184 4.41 -15.75 1.56
C TYR A 184 3.46 -16.59 2.43
N GLN A 185 2.57 -15.93 3.16
CA GLN A 185 1.86 -16.52 4.30
C GLN A 185 0.83 -17.59 3.90
N TYR A 186 0.34 -17.57 2.67
CA TYR A 186 -0.77 -18.43 2.25
C TYR A 186 -0.28 -19.80 1.74
N HIS A 187 -0.76 -20.88 2.37
CA HIS A 187 -0.50 -22.25 1.93
C HIS A 187 -0.96 -22.47 0.48
N HIS A 188 -2.14 -21.96 0.15
CA HIS A 188 -2.64 -21.87 -1.22
C HIS A 188 -2.35 -20.48 -1.79
N ILE A 189 -1.77 -20.41 -2.98
CA ILE A 189 -1.50 -19.12 -3.62
C ILE A 189 -2.83 -18.46 -3.97
N GLN A 190 -2.99 -17.23 -3.49
CA GLN A 190 -4.07 -16.34 -3.91
C GLN A 190 -3.70 -15.67 -5.23
N LEU A 191 -3.81 -16.42 -6.34
CA LEU A 191 -3.37 -15.95 -7.67
C LEU A 191 -4.04 -14.63 -8.07
N LEU A 192 -5.32 -14.47 -7.74
CA LEU A 192 -6.06 -13.24 -8.02
C LEU A 192 -5.46 -12.03 -7.29
N HIS A 193 -5.25 -12.13 -5.97
CA HIS A 193 -4.63 -11.07 -5.18
C HIS A 193 -3.21 -10.73 -5.68
N LEU A 194 -2.38 -11.74 -5.95
CA LEU A 194 -1.03 -11.51 -6.50
C LEU A 194 -1.06 -10.85 -7.88
N TRP A 195 -2.03 -11.22 -8.71
CA TRP A 195 -2.23 -10.61 -10.02
C TRP A 195 -2.66 -9.14 -9.91
N GLU A 196 -3.55 -8.82 -8.96
CA GLU A 196 -3.96 -7.45 -8.67
C GLU A 196 -2.80 -6.61 -8.14
N CYS A 197 -1.98 -7.15 -7.23
CA CYS A 197 -0.74 -6.51 -6.81
C CYS A 197 0.21 -6.28 -7.98
N TYR A 198 0.38 -7.26 -8.88
CA TYR A 198 1.24 -7.11 -10.05
C TYR A 198 0.71 -6.00 -10.98
N ARG A 199 -0.60 -6.00 -11.24
CA ARG A 199 -1.29 -4.99 -12.04
C ARG A 199 -1.12 -3.59 -11.44
N TYR A 200 -1.23 -3.44 -10.12
CA TYR A 200 -0.99 -2.19 -9.40
C TYR A 200 0.41 -1.63 -9.71
N TRP A 201 1.44 -2.45 -9.53
CA TRP A 201 2.82 -2.02 -9.71
C TRP A 201 3.18 -1.71 -11.17
N ILE A 202 2.66 -2.49 -12.12
CA ILE A 202 2.98 -2.29 -13.54
C ILE A 202 2.27 -1.07 -14.12
N ASN A 203 1.00 -0.84 -13.73
CA ASN A 203 0.24 0.35 -14.15
C ASN A 203 0.83 1.65 -13.60
N GLY A 204 1.62 1.57 -12.52
CA GLY A 204 2.36 2.71 -12.00
C GLY A 204 3.52 3.17 -12.90
N GLN A 205 3.99 2.36 -13.86
CA GLN A 205 5.04 2.82 -14.77
C GLN A 205 4.53 3.93 -15.68
N VAL A 206 5.30 5.02 -15.70
CA VAL A 206 5.06 6.21 -16.54
C VAL A 206 4.77 5.82 -17.99
N MET A 207 5.45 4.81 -18.51
CA MET A 207 5.22 4.29 -19.87
C MET A 207 3.78 3.83 -20.12
N TYR A 208 3.15 3.11 -19.18
CA TYR A 208 1.77 2.64 -19.34
C TYR A 208 0.76 3.76 -19.14
N VAL A 209 1.05 4.74 -18.28
CA VAL A 209 0.22 5.94 -18.12
C VAL A 209 0.21 6.76 -19.41
N PHE A 210 1.36 6.98 -20.04
CA PHE A 210 1.44 7.70 -21.32
C PHE A 210 0.70 6.97 -22.45
N ILE A 211 0.83 5.65 -22.58
CA ILE A 211 0.11 4.87 -23.60
C ILE A 211 -1.41 4.95 -23.38
N LEU A 212 -1.89 4.83 -22.14
CA LEU A 212 -3.31 4.95 -21.80
C LEU A 212 -3.86 6.35 -22.07
N VAL A 213 -3.13 7.41 -21.71
CA VAL A 213 -3.53 8.80 -21.97
C VAL A 213 -3.59 9.08 -23.46
N VAL A 214 -2.56 8.70 -24.23
CA VAL A 214 -2.53 8.88 -25.69
C VAL A 214 -3.70 8.14 -26.37
N ASN A 215 -3.97 6.90 -25.98
CA ASN A 215 -5.08 6.13 -26.55
C ASN A 215 -6.46 6.70 -26.19
N LYS A 216 -6.61 7.32 -25.01
CA LYS A 216 -7.86 7.97 -24.61
C LYS A 216 -8.09 9.28 -25.35
N THR A 217 -7.03 10.06 -25.62
CA THR A 217 -7.11 11.29 -26.42
C THR A 217 -7.44 11.01 -27.89
N ILE A 218 -6.96 9.89 -28.45
CA ILE A 218 -7.28 9.48 -29.83
C ILE A 218 -8.75 9.07 -29.96
N ASN A 219 -9.31 8.37 -28.97
CA ASN A 219 -10.72 7.92 -28.99
C ASN A 219 -11.76 9.02 -28.72
N ILE A 220 -11.36 10.20 -28.22
CA ILE A 220 -12.27 11.33 -28.02
C ILE A 220 -12.34 12.23 -29.28
N ASN A 221 -11.40 12.06 -30.22
CA ASN A 221 -11.29 12.85 -31.44
C ASN A 221 -11.78 12.10 -32.71
N ILE A 222 -12.58 11.04 -32.54
CA ILE A 222 -13.30 10.32 -33.62
C ILE A 222 -14.80 10.46 -33.35
#